data_AF-A0A974YY01-F1
#
_entry.id   AF-A0A974YY01-F1
#
_cell.length_a   1.000
_cell.length_b   1.000
_cell.length_c   1.000
_cell.angle_alpha   90.00
_cell.angle_beta   90.00
_cell.angle_gamma   90.00
#
_symmetry.space_group_name_H-M   'P 1'
#
loop_
_entity.id
_entity.type
_entity.pdbx_description
1 polymer ?
#
loop_
_entity_poly.entity_id
_entity_poly.type
_entity_poly.pdbx_seq_one_letter_code
_entity_poly.pdbx_strand_id
1 'polypeptide(L)' 'MSSGRINIGDHARDFTLEDTQGRFTRLSDYEGQQIVYLIFNRGFT' A
#
# COMPACT_ATOMS: atom_id res chain seq x y z
N MET A 1 -11.86 -10.41 -18.71
CA MET A 1 -12.40 -9.61 -17.58
C MET A 1 -11.41 -9.75 -16.43
N SER A 2 -10.74 -8.68 -16.00
CA SER A 2 -9.81 -8.76 -14.85
C SER A 2 -10.60 -8.81 -13.53
N SER A 3 -10.61 -9.95 -12.85
CA SER A 3 -11.12 -10.07 -11.48
C SER A 3 -10.15 -9.39 -10.53
N GLY A 4 -10.56 -8.27 -9.91
CA GLY A 4 -9.75 -7.62 -8.86
C GLY A 4 -9.63 -6.10 -8.90
N ARG A 5 -10.41 -5.39 -9.72
CA ARG A 5 -10.47 -3.92 -9.67
C ARG A 5 -10.83 -3.44 -8.25
N ILE A 6 -10.17 -2.38 -7.81
CA ILE A 6 -10.47 -1.69 -6.55
C ILE A 6 -11.40 -0.52 -6.89
N ASN A 7 -12.51 -0.38 -6.17
CA ASN A 7 -13.44 0.72 -6.37
C ASN A 7 -13.21 1.82 -5.31
N ILE A 8 -13.65 3.03 -5.63
CA ILE A 8 -13.61 4.14 -4.67
C ILE A 8 -14.55 3.81 -3.51
N GLY A 9 -14.06 3.93 -2.28
CA GLY A 9 -14.80 3.63 -1.06
C GLY A 9 -14.67 2.18 -0.57
N ASP A 10 -14.09 1.28 -1.37
CA ASP A 10 -13.74 -0.05 -0.89
C ASP A 10 -12.65 0.06 0.19
N HIS A 11 -12.75 -0.79 1.21
CA HIS A 11 -11.64 -0.97 2.15
C HIS A 11 -10.40 -1.43 1.38
N ALA A 12 -9.27 -0.77 1.60
CA ALA A 12 -8.03 -1.13 0.94
C ALA A 12 -7.63 -2.57 1.31
N ARG A 13 -7.11 -3.34 0.35
CA ARG A 13 -6.61 -4.69 0.64
C ARG A 13 -5.31 -4.55 1.43
N ASP A 14 -5.22 -5.26 2.54
CA ASP A 14 -4.02 -5.24 3.36
C ASP A 14 -2.84 -5.89 2.60
N PHE A 15 -1.65 -5.35 2.83
CA PHE A 15 -0.41 -5.86 2.28
C PHE A 15 0.75 -5.52 3.22
N THR A 16 1.85 -6.27 3.11
CA THR A 16 3.07 -6.04 3.89
C THR A 16 4.19 -5.64 2.96
N LEU A 17 4.96 -4.62 3.34
CA LEU A 17 6.18 -4.20 2.65
C LEU A 17 7.34 -4.12 3.64
N GLU A 18 8.53 -4.32 3.11
CA GLU A 18 9.78 -4.00 3.80
C GLU A 18 10.13 -2.52 3.53
N ASP A 19 10.45 -1.77 4.58
CA ASP A 19 10.92 -0.40 4.48
C ASP A 19 12.42 -0.33 4.15
N THR A 20 12.94 0.89 3.96
CA THR A 20 14.35 1.12 3.63
C THR A 20 15.33 0.76 4.76
N GLN A 21 14.84 0.44 5.96
CA GLN A 21 15.62 0.01 7.11
C GLN A 21 15.50 -1.50 7.36
N GLY A 22 14.82 -2.24 6.47
CA GLY A 22 14.59 -3.67 6.60
C GLY A 22 13.48 -4.05 7.58
N ARG A 23 12.62 -3.10 7.97
CA ARG A 23 11.49 -3.35 8.88
C ARG A 23 10.24 -3.63 8.06
N PHE A 24 9.44 -4.58 8.53
CA PHE A 24 8.16 -4.89 7.90
C PHE A 24 7.06 -3.96 8.42
N THR A 25 6.25 -3.43 7.51
CA THR A 25 5.08 -2.60 7.82
C THR A 25 3.87 -3.09 7.04
N ARG A 26 2.68 -3.08 7.66
CA ARG A 26 1.42 -3.42 7.02
C ARG A 26 0.61 -2.18 6.71
N LEU A 27 -0.21 -2.23 5.67
CA LEU A 27 -1.13 -1.14 5.37
C LEU A 27 -2.12 -0.94 6.54
N SER A 28 -2.61 -2.04 7.12
CA SER A 28 -3.52 -2.02 8.27
C SER A 28 -2.94 -1.38 9.53
N ASP A 29 -1.61 -1.27 9.66
CA ASP A 29 -0.98 -0.56 10.78
C ASP A 29 -1.31 0.95 10.77
N TYR A 30 -1.78 1.49 9.63
CA TYR A 30 -2.14 2.90 9.45
C TYR A 30 -3.66 3.14 9.31
N GLU A 31 -4.49 2.13 9.61
CA GLU A 31 -5.95 2.26 9.50
C GLU A 31 -6.49 3.40 10.39
N GLY A 32 -7.40 4.20 9.84
CA GLY A 32 -7.92 5.40 10.52
C GLY A 32 -6.97 6.61 10.50
N GLN A 33 -5.76 6.49 9.97
CA GLN A 33 -4.86 7.62 9.72
C GLN A 33 -4.97 8.09 8.26
N GLN A 34 -5.01 9.42 8.06
CA GLN A 34 -4.95 9.99 6.72
C GLN A 34 -3.49 10.00 6.24
N ILE A 35 -3.11 8.98 5.46
CA ILE A 35 -1.78 8.85 4.88
C ILE A 35 -1.78 9.14 3.38
N VAL A 36 -0.65 9.66 2.86
CA VAL A 36 -0.40 9.77 1.43
C VAL A 36 0.62 8.69 1.04
N TYR A 37 0.18 7.68 0.29
CA TYR A 37 1.04 6.62 -0.21
C TYR A 37 1.45 6.89 -1.67
N LEU A 38 2.75 7.05 -1.91
CA LEU A 38 3.29 7.39 -3.24
C LEU A 38 3.97 6.16 -3.85
N ILE A 39 3.46 5.72 -5.01
CA ILE A 39 4.09 4.66 -5.79
C ILE A 39 4.99 5.32 -6.84
N PHE A 40 6.31 5.18 -6.65
CA PHE A 40 7.29 5.57 -7.67
C PHE A 40 7.53 4.39 -8.62
N ASN A 41 6.91 4.41 -9.80
CA ASN A 41 7.09 3.39 -10.85
C ASN A 41 8.45 3.48 -11.56
N ARG A 42 9.52 3.92 -10.87
CA ARG A 42 10.87 4.04 -11.43
C ARG A 42 11.84 3.41 -10.44
N GLY A 43 12.60 2.42 -10.91
CA GLY A 43 13.71 1.87 -10.14
C GLY A 43 14.80 2.94 -10.02
N PHE A 44 15.17 3.30 -8.81
CA PHE A 44 16.45 3.97 -8.58
C PHE A 44 17.52 2.87 -8.65
N THR A 45 18.22 2.77 -9.78
CA THR A 45 19.47 2.00 -9.89
C THR A 45 20.58 2.67 -9.13
#